data_AF-A0A7J8S611-F1
#
_entry.id   AF-A0A7J8S611-F1
#
_cell.length_a   1.000
_cell.length_b   1.000
_cell.length_c   1.000
_cell.angle_alpha   90.00
_cell.angle_beta   90.00
_cell.angle_gamma   90.00
#
_symmetry.space_group_name_H-M   'P 1'
#
loop_
_entity.id
_entity.type
_entity.pdbx_description
1 polymer ?
#
loop_
_entity_poly.entity_id
_entity_poly.type
_entity_poly.pdbx_seq_one_letter_code
_entity_poly.pdbx_strand_id
1 'polypeptide(L)'
;MDTKVVSRVFAGSLPVDNVQALASKNLKNIPSRYIRPEVEFVLINHGIADEVIEKMKINTQEFFKLPLEEKMAYAQLPNEIEGYGQTLVRSADQKLDWNDMIFLFPLSVPLRNMRFWPTNPPSFRETFDKYSTELHKVTIYLINRIAKNLGTDPEMLSSIFEDGAQAI
;
A
#
# COMPACT_ATOMS: atom_id res chain seq x y z
N MET A 1 -20.92 55.00 9.56
CA MET A 1 -20.86 53.52 9.54
C MET A 1 -19.48 53.18 9.00
N ASP A 2 -18.53 52.87 9.89
CA ASP A 2 -17.18 52.46 9.49
C ASP A 2 -17.01 50.96 9.69
N THR A 3 -16.87 50.25 8.58
CA THR A 3 -16.68 48.80 8.56
C THR A 3 -15.21 48.49 8.86
N LYS A 4 -14.90 48.08 10.10
CA LYS A 4 -13.58 47.54 10.45
C LYS A 4 -13.40 46.18 9.78
N VAL A 5 -12.49 46.11 8.80
CA VAL A 5 -12.00 44.85 8.25
C VAL A 5 -11.06 44.22 9.27
N VAL A 6 -11.48 43.13 9.90
CA VAL A 6 -10.63 42.32 10.78
C VAL A 6 -9.80 41.39 9.91
N SER A 7 -8.50 41.69 9.74
CA SER A 7 -7.57 40.77 9.10
C SER A 7 -7.32 39.58 10.02
N ARG A 8 -7.69 38.36 9.58
CA ARG A 8 -7.27 37.12 10.27
C ARG A 8 -5.78 36.93 10.06
N VAL A 9 -4.99 37.10 11.12
CA VAL A 9 -3.60 36.66 11.14
C VAL A 9 -3.60 35.15 11.33
N PHE A 10 -3.47 34.39 10.23
CA PHE A 10 -3.11 32.99 10.31
C PHE A 10 -1.64 32.90 10.71
N ALA A 11 -1.29 31.98 11.63
CA ALA A 11 0.10 31.76 12.03
C ALA A 11 0.97 31.56 10.77
N GLY A 12 2.02 32.37 10.62
CA GLY A 12 2.87 32.33 9.44
C GLY A 12 3.56 30.97 9.29
N SER A 13 3.54 30.42 8.08
CA SER A 13 4.35 29.25 7.73
C SER A 13 5.81 29.67 7.56
N LEU A 14 6.74 28.89 8.10
CA LEU A 14 8.14 29.02 7.71
C LEU A 14 8.26 28.76 6.20
N PRO A 15 8.97 29.61 5.43
CA PRO A 15 9.21 29.34 4.02
C PRO A 15 10.10 28.10 3.91
N VAL A 16 9.66 27.13 3.11
CA VAL A 16 10.42 25.90 2.83
C VAL A 16 10.45 25.70 1.32
N ASP A 17 11.63 25.33 0.81
CA ASP A 17 11.80 24.97 -0.60
C ASP A 17 10.83 23.84 -0.97
N ASN A 18 10.16 23.99 -2.11
CA ASN A 18 9.31 22.94 -2.63
C ASN A 18 10.15 21.79 -3.22
N VAL A 19 9.50 20.66 -3.49
CA VAL A 19 10.16 19.44 -3.98
C VAL A 19 10.98 19.69 -5.26
N GLN A 20 10.51 20.54 -6.16
CA GLN A 20 11.20 20.87 -7.40
C GLN A 20 12.48 21.69 -7.14
N ALA A 21 12.41 22.66 -6.22
CA ALA A 21 13.57 23.42 -5.78
C ALA A 21 14.61 22.53 -5.08
N LEU A 22 14.17 21.52 -4.31
CA LEU A 22 15.07 20.54 -3.68
C LEU A 22 15.68 19.57 -4.69
N ALA A 23 14.91 19.07 -5.64
CA ALA A 23 15.37 18.13 -6.68
C ALA A 23 16.43 18.77 -7.59
N SER A 24 16.30 20.07 -7.89
CA SER A 24 17.29 20.82 -8.67
C SER A 24 18.68 20.88 -8.03
N LYS A 25 18.79 20.60 -6.73
CA LYS A 25 20.04 20.69 -5.96
C LYS A 25 20.86 19.39 -5.97
N ASN A 26 20.45 18.35 -6.72
CA ASN A 26 21.14 17.06 -6.79
C ASN A 26 21.54 16.51 -5.41
N LEU A 27 20.63 16.60 -4.44
CA LEU A 27 20.89 16.17 -3.06
C LEU A 27 21.14 14.66 -3.02
N LYS A 28 22.20 14.24 -2.34
CA LYS A 28 22.51 12.81 -2.12
C LYS A 28 21.64 12.18 -1.04
N ASN A 29 21.05 12.99 -0.15
CA ASN A 29 20.24 12.57 0.97
C ASN A 29 19.00 13.48 1.11
N ILE A 30 17.90 12.93 1.63
CA ILE A 30 16.68 13.68 1.93
C ILE A 30 16.94 14.56 3.17
N PRO A 31 16.59 15.86 3.17
CA PRO A 31 16.77 16.71 4.33
C PRO A 31 15.97 16.18 5.53
N SER A 32 16.57 16.20 6.73
CA SER A 32 16.00 15.62 7.95
C SER A 32 14.59 16.10 8.31
N ARG A 33 14.23 17.33 7.92
CA ARG A 33 12.89 17.91 8.13
C ARG A 33 11.79 17.22 7.29
N TYR A 34 12.15 16.47 6.25
CA TYR A 34 11.25 15.64 5.45
C TYR A 34 11.31 14.16 5.83
N ILE A 35 12.26 13.76 6.67
CA ILE A 35 12.33 12.41 7.24
C ILE A 35 11.31 12.36 8.39
N ARG A 36 10.38 11.41 8.36
CA ARG A 36 9.43 11.17 9.45
C ARG A 36 9.88 9.92 10.22
N PRO A 37 10.73 10.05 11.26
CA PRO A 37 11.23 8.91 12.03
C PRO A 37 10.13 8.16 12.80
N GLU A 38 8.94 8.73 12.90
CA GLU A 38 7.80 8.23 13.69
C GLU A 38 7.08 7.01 13.05
N VAL A 39 7.39 6.63 11.79
CA VAL A 39 6.57 5.64 11.03
C VAL A 39 7.40 4.60 10.24
N GLU A 40 8.53 4.15 10.77
CA GLU A 40 9.25 3.01 10.17
C GLU A 40 9.57 1.95 11.21
N PHE A 41 8.74 0.92 11.29
CA PHE A 41 9.11 -0.35 11.91
C PHE A 41 9.45 -1.34 10.79
N VAL A 42 10.70 -1.82 10.77
CA VAL A 42 11.11 -2.89 9.87
C VAL A 42 11.02 -4.20 10.64
N LEU A 43 10.19 -5.12 10.17
CA LEU A 43 10.16 -6.47 10.71
C LEU A 43 11.26 -7.30 10.04
N ILE A 44 12.33 -7.58 10.77
CA ILE A 44 13.37 -8.54 10.36
C ILE A 44 13.11 -9.90 11.02
N ASN A 45 13.67 -10.98 10.46
CA ASN A 45 13.47 -12.34 10.96
C ASN A 45 11.97 -12.72 11.08
N HIS A 46 11.15 -12.28 10.12
CA HIS A 46 9.70 -12.47 10.09
C HIS A 46 9.26 -13.93 9.84
N GLY A 47 10.17 -14.82 9.49
CA GLY A 47 9.86 -16.24 9.25
C GLY A 47 9.34 -16.58 7.86
N ILE A 48 8.87 -15.60 7.07
CA ILE A 48 8.63 -15.79 5.64
C ILE A 48 9.94 -16.13 4.92
N ALA A 49 9.95 -17.23 4.18
CA ALA A 49 11.11 -17.65 3.39
C ALA A 49 11.45 -16.61 2.30
N ASP A 50 12.73 -16.28 2.14
CA ASP A 50 13.21 -15.29 1.17
C ASP A 50 12.76 -15.62 -0.26
N GLU A 51 12.71 -16.90 -0.61
CA GLU A 51 12.25 -17.38 -1.91
C GLU A 51 10.80 -16.97 -2.23
N VAL A 52 9.92 -16.91 -1.22
CA VAL A 52 8.52 -16.51 -1.40
C VAL A 52 8.44 -15.01 -1.72
N ILE A 53 9.21 -14.20 -0.99
CA ILE A 53 9.29 -12.75 -1.20
C ILE A 53 9.91 -12.45 -2.57
N GLU A 54 11.01 -13.14 -2.90
CA GLU A 54 11.73 -12.91 -4.15
C GLU A 54 10.91 -13.33 -5.36
N LYS A 55 10.22 -14.48 -5.31
CA LYS A 55 9.32 -14.90 -6.38
C LYS A 55 8.17 -13.90 -6.59
N MET A 56 7.62 -13.34 -5.51
CA MET A 56 6.57 -12.32 -5.63
C MET A 56 7.11 -11.03 -6.26
N LYS A 57 8.32 -10.59 -5.89
CA LYS A 57 9.00 -9.45 -6.52
C LYS A 57 9.22 -9.68 -8.02
N ILE A 58 9.76 -10.84 -8.40
CA ILE A 58 9.99 -11.22 -9.80
C ILE A 58 8.68 -11.18 -10.59
N ASN A 59 7.64 -11.86 -10.11
CA ASN A 59 6.34 -11.90 -10.81
C ASN A 59 5.70 -10.52 -10.93
N THR A 60 5.82 -9.68 -9.90
CA THR A 60 5.35 -8.28 -9.96
C THR A 60 6.12 -7.51 -11.03
N GLN A 61 7.45 -7.60 -11.05
CA GLN A 61 8.27 -6.94 -12.07
C GLN A 61 7.96 -7.43 -13.48
N GLU A 62 7.77 -8.73 -13.66
CA GLU A 62 7.40 -9.32 -14.95
C GLU A 62 6.03 -8.82 -15.42
N PHE A 63 5.03 -8.78 -14.53
CA PHE A 63 3.72 -8.21 -14.84
C PHE A 63 3.84 -6.75 -15.31
N PHE A 64 4.58 -5.90 -14.59
CA PHE A 64 4.70 -4.49 -14.95
C PHE A 64 5.52 -4.23 -16.23
N LYS A 65 6.38 -5.18 -16.63
CA LYS A 65 7.13 -5.17 -17.91
C LYS A 65 6.26 -5.56 -19.11
N LEU A 66 5.07 -6.13 -18.91
CA LEU A 66 4.17 -6.47 -20.00
C LEU A 66 3.73 -5.21 -20.78
N PRO A 67 3.36 -5.36 -22.06
CA PRO A 67 2.71 -4.30 -22.81
C PRO A 67 1.49 -3.75 -22.08
N LEU A 68 1.17 -2.47 -22.32
CA LEU A 68 0.03 -1.82 -21.67
C LEU A 68 -1.27 -2.57 -21.97
N GLU A 69 -1.45 -3.04 -23.20
CA GLU A 69 -2.63 -3.76 -23.65
C GLU A 69 -2.88 -5.04 -22.83
N GLU A 70 -1.81 -5.76 -22.48
CA GLU A 70 -1.91 -6.96 -21.62
C GLU A 70 -2.25 -6.60 -20.18
N LYS A 71 -1.66 -5.52 -19.64
CA LYS A 71 -1.97 -5.04 -18.27
C LYS A 71 -3.40 -4.52 -18.16
N MET A 72 -3.90 -3.86 -19.20
CA MET A 72 -5.26 -3.33 -19.27
C MET A 72 -6.35 -4.43 -19.28
N ALA A 73 -5.99 -5.69 -19.53
CA ALA A 73 -6.91 -6.82 -19.33
C ALA A 73 -7.36 -6.96 -17.87
N TYR A 74 -6.56 -6.43 -16.93
CA TYR A 74 -6.82 -6.44 -15.49
C TYR A 74 -7.21 -5.07 -14.95
N ALA A 75 -7.57 -4.12 -15.83
CA ALA A 75 -7.85 -2.75 -15.42
C ALA A 75 -9.00 -2.67 -14.39
N GLN A 76 -8.87 -1.73 -13.44
CA GLN A 76 -9.95 -1.35 -12.53
C GLN A 76 -11.21 -1.00 -13.31
N LEU A 77 -12.36 -1.42 -12.78
CA LEU A 77 -13.67 -1.11 -13.35
C LEU A 77 -14.35 0.02 -12.60
N PRO A 78 -15.38 0.66 -13.20
CA PRO A 78 -16.21 1.61 -12.47
C PRO A 78 -16.75 0.99 -11.18
N ASN A 79 -16.51 1.67 -10.05
CA ASN A 79 -16.88 1.26 -8.70
C ASN A 79 -16.13 0.05 -8.12
N GLU A 80 -15.10 -0.44 -8.81
CA GLU A 80 -14.19 -1.46 -8.29
C GLU A 80 -12.87 -0.82 -7.86
N ILE A 81 -12.28 -1.35 -6.79
CA ILE A 81 -10.97 -0.91 -6.30
C ILE A 81 -9.85 -1.88 -6.70
N GLU A 82 -10.20 -3.13 -7.02
CA GLU A 82 -9.27 -4.14 -7.51
C GLU A 82 -8.89 -3.92 -8.97
N GLY A 83 -7.67 -4.36 -9.31
CA GLY A 83 -7.13 -4.36 -10.66
C GLY A 83 -5.98 -3.38 -10.86
N TYR A 84 -5.52 -3.34 -12.12
CA TYR A 84 -4.48 -2.44 -12.60
C TYR A 84 -5.03 -1.03 -12.80
N GLY A 85 -4.37 -0.02 -12.24
CA GLY A 85 -4.80 1.37 -12.34
C GLY A 85 -4.14 2.27 -11.30
N GLN A 86 -4.90 3.24 -10.82
CA GLN A 86 -4.44 4.25 -9.87
C GLN A 86 -5.27 4.25 -8.59
N THR A 87 -4.83 5.01 -7.60
CA THR A 87 -5.54 5.13 -6.32
C THR A 87 -6.80 5.94 -6.50
N LEU A 88 -7.96 5.30 -6.31
CA LEU A 88 -9.30 5.87 -6.10
C LEU A 88 -9.43 7.36 -6.49
N VAL A 89 -9.73 7.62 -7.76
CA VAL A 89 -10.01 8.99 -8.26
C VAL A 89 -11.42 9.39 -7.87
N ARG A 90 -11.56 10.34 -6.95
CA ARG A 90 -12.81 10.81 -6.36
C ARG A 90 -13.33 12.11 -6.94
N SER A 91 -12.49 12.88 -7.62
CA SER A 91 -12.87 14.13 -8.27
C SER A 91 -11.96 14.47 -9.46
N ALA A 92 -12.44 15.32 -10.37
CA ALA A 92 -11.72 15.73 -11.58
C ALA A 92 -10.50 16.62 -11.28
N ASP A 93 -10.49 17.31 -10.14
CA ASP A 93 -9.42 18.18 -9.66
C ASP A 93 -8.43 17.48 -8.71
N GLN A 94 -8.64 16.18 -8.46
CA GLN A 94 -7.77 15.40 -7.60
C GLN A 94 -6.35 15.36 -8.18
N LYS A 95 -5.37 15.69 -7.34
CA LYS A 95 -3.96 15.43 -7.64
C LYS A 95 -3.73 13.93 -7.54
N LEU A 96 -3.18 13.36 -8.60
CA LEU A 96 -2.90 11.94 -8.70
C LEU A 96 -1.44 11.66 -8.36
N ASP A 97 -1.20 10.51 -7.76
CA ASP A 97 0.16 10.01 -7.55
C ASP A 97 0.79 9.67 -8.91
N TRP A 98 2.10 9.85 -9.01
CA TRP A 98 2.84 9.41 -10.19
C TRP A 98 3.17 7.92 -10.04
N ASN A 99 2.15 7.08 -10.10
CA ASN A 99 2.29 5.62 -10.04
C ASN A 99 1.19 4.91 -10.83
N ASP A 100 1.48 3.67 -11.16
CA ASP A 100 0.49 2.65 -11.47
C ASP A 100 0.58 1.60 -10.36
N MET A 101 -0.54 0.95 -10.06
CA MET A 101 -0.58 -0.18 -9.15
C MET A 101 -1.47 -1.30 -9.67
N ILE A 102 -1.31 -2.47 -9.08
CA ILE A 102 -2.30 -3.53 -9.12
C ILE A 102 -2.73 -3.82 -7.68
N PHE A 103 -4.02 -3.67 -7.39
CA PHE A 103 -4.58 -3.85 -6.06
C PHE A 103 -5.48 -5.09 -6.04
N LEU A 104 -5.30 -6.01 -5.09
CA LEU A 104 -5.99 -7.30 -5.10
C LEU A 104 -6.41 -7.72 -3.68
N PHE A 105 -7.54 -8.43 -3.56
CA PHE A 105 -7.96 -9.09 -2.33
C PHE A 105 -7.61 -10.58 -2.35
N PRO A 106 -6.53 -11.01 -1.67
CA PRO A 106 -6.25 -12.43 -1.50
C PRO A 106 -6.97 -13.11 -0.35
N LEU A 107 -7.47 -12.37 0.64
CA LEU A 107 -8.30 -12.94 1.71
C LEU A 107 -9.51 -12.05 2.00
N SER A 108 -10.60 -12.59 2.51
CA SER A 108 -10.89 -14.02 2.63
C SER A 108 -11.13 -14.64 1.23
N VAL A 109 -11.01 -15.97 1.09
CA VAL A 109 -11.16 -16.65 -0.22
C VAL A 109 -12.45 -16.25 -0.97
N PRO A 110 -13.62 -16.08 -0.32
CA PRO A 110 -14.84 -15.63 -1.00
C PRO A 110 -14.77 -14.22 -1.61
N LEU A 111 -13.87 -13.36 -1.12
CA LEU A 111 -13.68 -12.00 -1.65
C LEU A 111 -12.81 -11.97 -2.91
N ARG A 112 -12.13 -13.08 -3.25
CA ARG A 112 -11.22 -13.12 -4.40
C ARG A 112 -11.98 -12.95 -5.70
N ASN A 113 -11.67 -11.88 -6.43
CA ASN A 113 -12.13 -11.72 -7.80
C ASN A 113 -11.03 -12.11 -8.80
N MET A 114 -11.06 -13.36 -9.25
CA MET A 114 -10.04 -13.93 -10.15
C MET A 114 -9.94 -13.24 -11.51
N ARG A 115 -10.89 -12.36 -11.87
CA ARG A 115 -10.79 -11.51 -13.06
C ARG A 115 -9.58 -10.58 -12.97
N PHE A 116 -9.29 -10.05 -11.79
CA PHE A 116 -8.22 -9.06 -11.60
C PHE A 116 -6.86 -9.71 -11.38
N TRP A 117 -6.81 -11.01 -11.09
CA TRP A 117 -5.58 -11.74 -10.83
C TRP A 117 -4.83 -12.07 -12.12
N PRO A 118 -3.62 -11.53 -12.35
CA PRO A 118 -2.83 -11.79 -13.54
C PRO A 118 -2.63 -13.28 -13.83
N THR A 119 -2.82 -13.69 -15.08
CA THR A 119 -2.40 -15.01 -15.59
C THR A 119 -1.05 -14.96 -16.30
N ASN A 120 -0.52 -13.76 -16.54
CA ASN A 120 0.81 -13.51 -17.07
C ASN A 120 1.55 -12.59 -16.08
N PRO A 121 2.67 -13.01 -15.47
CA PRO A 121 3.36 -14.28 -15.67
C PRO A 121 2.54 -15.51 -15.21
N PRO A 122 2.71 -16.71 -15.80
CA PRO A 122 1.92 -17.91 -15.49
C PRO A 122 1.92 -18.31 -14.01
N SER A 123 3.00 -17.98 -13.29
CA SER A 123 3.15 -18.32 -11.87
C SER A 123 2.59 -17.26 -10.91
N PHE A 124 2.02 -16.15 -11.43
CA PHE A 124 1.59 -15.01 -10.60
C PHE A 124 0.59 -15.44 -9.53
N ARG A 125 -0.49 -16.12 -9.92
CA ARG A 125 -1.59 -16.47 -9.00
C ARG A 125 -1.14 -17.36 -7.85
N GLU A 126 -0.39 -18.43 -8.17
CA GLU A 126 0.15 -19.35 -7.16
C GLU A 126 1.12 -18.63 -6.22
N THR A 127 1.98 -17.78 -6.77
CA THR A 127 2.96 -17.03 -5.99
C THR A 127 2.30 -16.01 -5.08
N PHE A 128 1.28 -15.30 -5.58
CA PHE A 128 0.51 -14.32 -4.83
C PHE A 128 -0.28 -14.98 -3.70
N ASP A 129 -0.92 -16.11 -3.95
CA ASP A 129 -1.62 -16.91 -2.94
C ASP A 129 -0.68 -17.38 -1.82
N LYS A 130 0.48 -17.92 -2.19
CA LYS A 130 1.51 -18.34 -1.22
C LYS A 130 2.05 -17.16 -0.42
N TYR A 131 2.37 -16.05 -1.08
CA TYR A 131 2.86 -14.83 -0.43
C TYR A 131 1.84 -14.27 0.57
N SER A 132 0.57 -14.15 0.15
CA SER A 132 -0.54 -13.72 1.00
C SER A 132 -0.68 -14.60 2.24
N THR A 133 -0.65 -15.93 2.05
CA THR A 133 -0.78 -16.90 3.15
C THR A 133 0.34 -16.75 4.17
N GLU A 134 1.59 -16.61 3.73
CA GLU A 134 2.73 -16.39 4.64
C GLU A 134 2.66 -15.03 5.34
N LEU A 135 2.23 -13.98 4.64
CA LEU A 135 2.02 -12.65 5.21
C LEU A 135 0.90 -12.63 6.26
N HIS A 136 -0.16 -13.40 6.02
CA HIS A 136 -1.26 -13.56 6.96
C HIS A 136 -0.79 -14.22 8.27
N LYS A 137 0.03 -15.27 8.21
CA LYS A 137 0.63 -15.89 9.42
C LYS A 137 1.42 -14.88 10.26
N VAL A 138 2.22 -14.04 9.61
CA VAL A 138 2.96 -12.96 10.28
C VAL A 138 1.99 -11.97 10.93
N THR A 139 0.92 -11.60 10.23
CA THR A 139 -0.11 -10.69 10.74
C THR A 139 -0.77 -11.24 12.00
N ILE A 140 -1.23 -12.50 11.98
CA ILE A 140 -1.82 -13.17 13.14
C ILE A 140 -0.84 -13.25 14.31
N TYR A 141 0.44 -13.55 14.04
CA TYR A 141 1.48 -13.52 15.06
C TYR A 141 1.62 -12.12 15.71
N LEU A 142 1.68 -11.06 14.91
CA LEU A 142 1.81 -9.69 15.41
C LEU A 142 0.58 -9.25 16.21
N ILE A 143 -0.63 -9.53 15.73
CA ILE A 143 -1.88 -9.23 16.45
C ILE A 143 -1.90 -9.93 17.81
N ASN A 144 -1.49 -11.20 17.87
CA ASN A 144 -1.34 -11.93 19.13
C ASN A 144 -0.34 -11.25 20.09
N ARG A 145 0.79 -10.73 19.57
CA ARG A 145 1.77 -9.99 20.40
C ARG A 145 1.22 -8.66 20.88
N ILE A 146 0.49 -7.93 20.03
CA ILE A 146 -0.17 -6.67 20.38
C ILE A 146 -1.21 -6.90 21.47
N ALA A 147 -2.05 -7.93 21.33
CA ALA A 147 -3.04 -8.29 22.34
C ALA A 147 -2.42 -8.53 23.71
N LYS A 148 -1.35 -9.34 23.77
CA LYS A 148 -0.60 -9.60 25.01
C LYS A 148 -0.04 -8.31 25.61
N ASN A 149 0.52 -7.43 24.80
CA ASN A 149 1.07 -6.15 25.27
C ASN A 149 0.00 -5.20 25.81
N LEU A 150 -1.22 -5.26 25.24
CA LEU A 150 -2.37 -4.46 25.70
C LEU A 150 -3.10 -5.09 26.89
N GLY A 151 -2.72 -6.29 27.32
CA GLY A 151 -3.41 -7.01 28.39
C GLY A 151 -4.81 -7.50 28.02
N THR A 152 -5.09 -7.66 26.72
CA THR A 152 -6.35 -8.24 26.22
C THR A 152 -6.14 -9.71 25.82
N ASP A 153 -7.25 -10.43 25.64
CA ASP A 153 -7.24 -11.81 25.17
C ASP A 153 -6.65 -11.93 23.74
N PRO A 154 -5.52 -12.64 23.56
CA PRO A 154 -4.90 -12.83 22.26
C PRO A 154 -5.73 -13.66 21.28
N GLU A 155 -6.41 -14.70 21.76
CA GLU A 155 -7.22 -15.59 20.91
C GLU A 155 -8.47 -14.85 20.43
N MET A 156 -9.10 -14.09 21.32
CA MET A 156 -10.22 -13.24 20.95
C MET A 156 -9.81 -12.22 19.87
N LEU A 157 -8.69 -11.51 20.05
CA LEU A 157 -8.28 -10.48 19.09
C LEU A 157 -7.84 -11.10 17.75
N SER A 158 -7.08 -12.21 17.78
CA SER A 158 -6.60 -12.85 16.55
C SER A 158 -7.74 -13.44 15.72
N SER A 159 -8.78 -14.00 16.36
CA SER A 159 -9.92 -14.60 15.66
C SER A 159 -10.65 -13.62 14.74
N ILE A 160 -10.64 -12.31 15.06
CA ILE A 160 -11.21 -11.26 14.20
C ILE A 160 -10.47 -11.15 12.86
N PHE A 161 -9.18 -11.47 12.85
CA PHE A 161 -8.32 -11.33 11.67
C PHE A 161 -8.09 -12.64 10.94
N GLU A 162 -8.34 -13.81 11.55
CA GLU A 162 -8.15 -15.14 10.94
C GLU A 162 -8.96 -15.31 9.64
N ASP A 163 -10.24 -14.95 9.67
CA ASP A 163 -11.10 -14.91 8.48
C ASP A 163 -11.24 -13.51 7.87
N GLY A 164 -10.36 -12.59 8.29
CA GLY A 164 -10.39 -11.19 7.92
C GLY A 164 -10.06 -10.95 6.45
N ALA A 165 -10.54 -9.82 5.91
CA ALA A 165 -10.14 -9.37 4.59
C ALA A 165 -8.66 -8.94 4.60
N GLN A 166 -7.91 -9.38 3.59
CA GLN A 166 -6.57 -8.89 3.29
C GLN A 166 -6.61 -8.25 1.91
N ALA A 167 -6.05 -7.05 1.81
CA ALA A 167 -5.80 -6.38 0.55
C ALA A 167 -4.30 -6.14 0.41
N ILE A 168 -3.77 -6.36 -0.79
CA ILE A 168 -2.35 -6.16 -1.14
C ILE A 168 -2.27 -5.29 -2.39
#